data_AF-A0A8S3TPL6-F1
#
_entry.id   AF-A0A8S3TPL6-F1
#
_cell.length_a   1.000
_cell.length_b   1.000
_cell.length_c   1.000
_cell.angle_alpha   90.00
_cell.angle_beta   90.00
_cell.angle_gamma   90.00
#
_symmetry.space_group_name_H-M   'P 1'
#
loop_
_entity.id
_entity.type
_entity.pdbx_description
1 polymer ?
#
loop_
_entity_poly.entity_id
_entity_poly.type
_entity_poly.pdbx_seq_one_letter_code
_entity_poly.pdbx_strand_id
1 'polypeptide(L)'
;MYVQDFSKLFSDVHSPLILSLNFEDGIEEDVHIAENSVENAREVKRVQKWDVEKKNDFVEFIDKDKISDLVAELESVDSNHLSQGKINEVVEKINSILLDAAENVLGTYNASQGNRTGKKGKKGNKPWFDKQCWNKRKIYRGAKRNYNSNRSEVKRKK
;
A
#
# COMPACT_ATOMS: atom_id res chain seq x y z
N MET A 1 22.67 36.28 -11.63
CA MET A 1 22.50 34.83 -11.37
C MET A 1 21.71 34.73 -10.08
N TYR A 2 20.43 34.38 -10.15
CA TYR A 2 19.62 34.12 -8.95
C TYR A 2 19.01 32.74 -9.10
N VAL A 3 19.68 31.77 -8.52
CA VAL A 3 19.08 30.47 -8.20
C VAL A 3 18.12 30.78 -7.06
N GLN A 4 16.81 30.61 -7.29
CA GLN A 4 15.84 30.72 -6.21
C GLN A 4 16.17 29.63 -5.18
N ASP A 5 16.36 30.05 -3.93
CA ASP A 5 16.67 29.14 -2.82
C ASP A 5 15.63 28.03 -2.73
N PHE A 6 16.11 26.81 -2.56
CA PHE A 6 15.29 25.61 -2.46
C PHE A 6 14.33 25.71 -1.27
N SER A 7 13.02 25.79 -1.56
CA SER A 7 11.96 25.78 -0.54
C SER A 7 11.57 24.35 -0.19
N LYS A 8 11.83 23.98 1.06
CA LYS A 8 11.51 22.66 1.62
C LYS A 8 10.00 22.36 1.66
N LEU A 9 9.15 23.39 1.60
CA LEU A 9 7.69 23.29 1.56
C LEU A 9 7.14 22.78 0.22
N PHE A 10 7.89 22.96 -0.88
CA PHE A 10 7.50 22.52 -2.22
C PHE A 10 8.35 21.34 -2.74
N SER A 11 9.13 20.74 -1.84
CA SER A 11 9.85 19.50 -2.10
C SER A 11 8.84 18.36 -2.21
N ASP A 12 8.68 17.80 -3.39
CA ASP A 12 7.80 16.67 -3.75
C ASP A 12 8.22 15.32 -3.12
N VAL A 13 8.77 15.36 -1.90
CA VAL A 13 9.12 14.21 -1.08
C VAL A 13 8.23 14.25 0.14
N HIS A 14 7.10 13.53 0.03
CA HIS A 14 6.29 12.99 1.11
C HIS A 14 6.62 13.55 2.51
N SER A 15 5.84 14.53 2.98
CA SER A 15 5.69 14.74 4.42
C SER A 15 4.60 13.77 4.86
N PRO A 16 4.91 12.67 5.58
CA PRO A 16 3.87 11.94 6.28
C PRO A 16 3.29 12.91 7.30
N LEU A 17 1.97 13.03 7.36
CA LEU A 17 1.29 13.71 8.46
C LEU A 17 1.83 13.16 9.78
N ILE A 18 2.59 13.97 10.52
CA ILE A 18 3.03 13.64 11.87
C ILE A 18 1.91 14.08 12.80
N LEU A 19 1.16 13.11 13.31
CA LEU A 19 0.16 13.33 14.34
C LEU A 19 0.75 12.90 15.68
N SER A 20 0.83 13.83 16.63
CA SER A 20 1.19 13.54 18.01
C SER A 20 -0.10 13.35 18.81
N LEU A 21 -0.35 12.12 19.26
CA LEU A 21 -1.43 11.81 20.19
C LEU A 21 -0.83 11.74 21.59
N ASN A 22 -1.23 12.66 22.45
CA ASN A 22 -0.86 12.64 23.86
C ASN A 22 -1.84 11.73 24.60
N PHE A 23 -1.33 10.63 25.15
CA PHE A 23 -2.09 9.80 26.08
C PHE A 23 -1.57 10.11 27.49
N GLU A 24 -2.49 10.28 28.44
CA GLU A 24 -2.14 10.29 29.86
C GLU A 24 -1.83 8.84 30.27
N ASP A 25 -0.59 8.60 30.70
CA ASP A 25 -0.09 7.28 31.07
C ASP A 25 -0.90 6.68 32.23
N GLY A 26 -1.49 5.52 31.96
CA GLY A 26 -2.22 4.71 32.94
C GLY A 26 -1.89 3.23 32.76
N ILE A 27 -0.85 2.79 33.48
CA ILE A 27 -0.49 1.40 33.84
C ILE A 27 0.05 0.54 32.69
N GLU A 28 1.35 0.25 32.80
CA GLU A 28 2.09 -0.76 32.06
C GLU A 28 1.50 -2.16 32.30
N GLU A 29 0.78 -2.70 31.32
CA GLU A 29 0.74 -4.14 31.11
C GLU A 29 1.51 -4.45 29.82
N ASP A 30 2.54 -5.28 29.95
CA ASP A 30 3.28 -5.90 28.85
C ASP A 30 2.29 -6.66 27.96
N VAL A 31 1.76 -5.99 26.94
CA VAL A 31 1.04 -6.65 25.85
C VAL A 31 2.09 -7.36 25.00
N HIS A 32 2.47 -8.56 25.43
CA HIS A 32 2.92 -9.58 24.52
C HIS A 32 1.85 -9.70 23.43
N ILE A 33 2.15 -9.12 22.25
CA ILE A 33 1.40 -9.37 21.04
C ILE A 33 1.53 -10.87 20.80
N ALA A 34 0.53 -11.61 21.28
CA ALA A 34 0.35 -13.00 20.94
C ALA A 34 0.28 -13.03 19.41
N GLU A 35 1.35 -13.53 18.79
CA GLU A 35 1.29 -14.14 17.48
C GLU A 35 0.30 -15.29 17.60
N ASN A 36 -0.99 -14.95 17.50
CA ASN A 36 -2.06 -15.92 17.35
C ASN A 36 -1.82 -16.62 16.03
N SER A 37 -1.12 -17.75 16.15
CA SER A 37 -1.17 -18.88 15.23
C SER A 37 -2.63 -19.31 15.08
N VAL A 38 -3.38 -18.59 14.27
CA VAL A 38 -4.58 -19.11 13.65
C VAL A 38 -4.11 -19.83 12.39
N GLU A 39 -3.86 -21.12 12.56
CA GLU A 39 -3.85 -22.10 11.47
C GLU A 39 -5.22 -22.07 10.80
N ASN A 40 -5.40 -21.13 9.88
CA ASN A 40 -6.38 -21.22 8.81
C ASN A 40 -5.75 -20.50 7.63
N ALA A 41 -5.07 -21.26 6.79
CA ALA A 41 -4.54 -20.81 5.50
C ALA A 41 -5.72 -20.44 4.57
N ARG A 42 -6.41 -19.34 4.86
CA ARG A 42 -7.28 -18.68 3.91
C ARG A 42 -6.38 -17.95 2.93
N GLU A 43 -6.59 -18.20 1.63
CA GLU A 43 -5.93 -17.45 0.58
C GLU A 43 -6.24 -15.96 0.78
N VAL A 44 -5.26 -15.19 1.25
CA VAL A 44 -5.41 -13.74 1.39
C VAL A 44 -5.33 -13.16 -0.01
N LYS A 45 -6.50 -12.88 -0.60
CA LYS A 45 -6.59 -12.10 -1.83
C LYS A 45 -6.06 -10.71 -1.56
N ARG A 46 -5.22 -10.22 -2.47
CA ARG A 46 -4.70 -8.85 -2.43
C ARG A 46 -5.09 -8.14 -3.71
N VAL A 47 -5.49 -6.88 -3.58
CA VAL A 47 -5.73 -6.01 -4.72
C VAL A 47 -4.43 -5.79 -5.49
N GLN A 48 -4.51 -5.74 -6.82
CA GLN A 48 -3.37 -5.38 -7.65
C GLN A 48 -2.86 -3.96 -7.34
N LYS A 49 -1.65 -3.65 -7.82
CA LYS A 49 -1.09 -2.31 -7.65
C LYS A 49 -1.97 -1.27 -8.34
N TRP A 50 -2.02 -0.08 -7.75
CA TRP A 50 -2.72 1.06 -8.31
C TRP A 50 -2.25 1.37 -9.73
N ASP A 51 -3.21 1.61 -10.62
CA ASP A 51 -3.01 2.02 -12.01
C ASP A 51 -3.66 3.38 -12.22
N VAL A 52 -2.86 4.36 -12.65
CA VAL A 52 -3.29 5.76 -12.82
C VAL A 52 -4.35 5.88 -13.92
N GLU A 53 -4.32 5.02 -14.92
CA GLU A 53 -5.29 5.03 -16.02
C GLU A 53 -6.70 4.62 -15.57
N LYS A 54 -6.79 3.84 -14.48
CA LYS A 54 -8.04 3.33 -13.91
C LYS A 54 -8.62 4.24 -12.82
N LYS A 55 -8.09 5.46 -12.66
CA LYS A 55 -8.55 6.39 -11.62
C LYS A 55 -10.05 6.70 -11.73
N ASN A 56 -10.53 6.99 -12.94
CA ASN A 56 -11.93 7.37 -13.14
C ASN A 56 -12.85 6.16 -12.90
N ASP A 57 -12.50 5.00 -13.46
CA ASP A 57 -13.20 3.74 -13.23
C ASP A 57 -13.31 3.42 -11.73
N PHE A 58 -12.24 3.64 -10.97
CA PHE A 58 -12.25 3.46 -9.52
C PHE A 58 -13.30 4.33 -8.84
N VAL A 59 -13.36 5.62 -9.17
CA VAL A 59 -14.34 6.55 -8.60
C VAL A 59 -15.76 6.20 -9.00
N GLU A 60 -15.97 5.74 -10.23
CA GLU A 60 -17.29 5.30 -10.73
C GLU A 60 -17.80 4.04 -10.04
N PHE A 61 -16.90 3.14 -9.65
CA PHE A 61 -17.24 1.91 -8.92
C PHE A 61 -17.45 2.10 -7.42
N ILE A 62 -17.18 3.29 -6.87
CA ILE A 62 -17.49 3.58 -5.48
C ILE A 62 -19.01 3.63 -5.31
N ASP A 63 -19.52 2.78 -4.43
CA ASP A 63 -20.93 2.71 -4.08
C ASP A 63 -21.36 3.96 -3.30
N LYS A 64 -22.05 4.86 -4.00
CA LYS A 64 -22.50 6.15 -3.44
C LYS A 64 -23.60 5.97 -2.39
N ASP A 65 -24.40 4.92 -2.49
CA ASP A 65 -25.47 4.66 -1.54
C ASP A 65 -24.87 4.25 -0.20
N LYS A 66 -23.88 3.34 -0.21
CA LYS A 66 -23.13 2.99 1.01
C LYS A 66 -22.41 4.18 1.64
N ILE A 67 -21.90 5.12 0.84
CA ILE A 67 -21.30 6.35 1.36
C ILE A 67 -22.37 7.24 2.00
N SER A 68 -23.52 7.41 1.36
CA SER A 68 -24.61 8.21 1.88
C SER A 68 -25.11 7.66 3.22
N ASP A 69 -25.27 6.34 3.32
CA ASP A 69 -25.68 5.67 4.56
C ASP A 69 -24.65 5.87 5.68
N LEU A 70 -23.36 5.79 5.35
CA LEU A 70 -22.28 6.00 6.31
C LEU A 70 -22.20 7.46 6.79
N VAL A 71 -22.47 8.43 5.90
CA VAL A 71 -22.56 9.84 6.26
C VAL A 71 -23.75 10.06 7.20
N ALA A 72 -24.92 9.53 6.88
CA ALA A 72 -26.10 9.63 7.75
C ALA A 72 -25.87 8.98 9.13
N GLU A 73 -25.19 7.83 9.16
CA GLU A 73 -24.80 7.18 10.42
C GLU A 73 -23.89 8.11 11.23
N LEU A 74 -22.86 8.70 10.63
CA LEU A 74 -21.95 9.63 11.31
C LEU A 74 -22.64 10.90 11.81
N GLU A 75 -23.58 11.46 11.05
CA GLU A 75 -24.37 12.63 11.47
C GLU A 75 -25.30 12.31 12.65
N SER A 76 -25.74 11.05 12.77
CA SER A 76 -26.60 10.60 13.86
C SER A 76 -25.86 10.23 15.15
N VAL A 77 -24.52 10.18 15.12
CA VAL A 77 -23.72 9.80 16.29
C VAL A 77 -23.61 10.97 17.27
N ASP A 78 -24.10 10.77 18.48
CA ASP A 78 -23.87 11.70 19.60
C ASP A 78 -22.39 11.67 20.01
N SER A 79 -21.74 12.83 19.92
CA SER A 79 -20.33 13.02 20.30
C SER A 79 -20.05 12.64 21.75
N ASN A 80 -21.05 12.68 22.63
CA ASN A 80 -20.91 12.31 24.04
C ASN A 80 -20.87 10.79 24.28
N HIS A 81 -21.21 9.99 23.26
CA HIS A 81 -21.25 8.53 23.34
C HIS A 81 -20.37 7.84 22.30
N LEU A 82 -19.41 8.58 21.72
CA LEU A 82 -18.47 8.03 20.74
C LEU A 82 -17.46 7.11 21.43
N SER A 83 -17.57 5.81 21.16
CA SER A 83 -16.61 4.81 21.63
C SER A 83 -15.58 4.48 20.55
N GLN A 84 -14.41 4.00 20.96
CA GLN A 84 -13.40 3.52 20.02
C GLN A 84 -13.89 2.34 19.16
N GLY A 85 -14.79 1.51 19.69
CA GLY A 85 -15.46 0.46 18.92
C GLY A 85 -16.25 1.04 17.74
N LYS A 86 -16.98 2.13 17.97
CA LYS A 86 -17.74 2.81 16.91
C LYS A 86 -16.83 3.41 15.83
N ILE A 87 -15.70 3.98 16.24
CA ILE A 87 -14.69 4.50 15.30
C ILE A 87 -14.13 3.36 14.44
N ASN A 88 -13.78 2.23 15.06
CA ASN A 88 -13.27 1.07 14.33
C ASN A 88 -14.30 0.53 13.34
N GLU A 89 -15.57 0.44 13.72
CA GLU A 89 -16.66 0.03 12.82
C GLU A 89 -16.75 0.93 11.58
N VAL A 90 -16.72 2.25 11.77
CA VAL A 90 -16.77 3.20 10.66
C VAL A 90 -15.55 3.04 9.75
N VAL A 91 -14.36 2.89 10.33
CA VAL A 91 -13.11 2.68 9.57
C VAL A 91 -13.17 1.37 8.77
N GLU A 92 -13.70 0.30 9.35
CA GLU A 92 -13.89 -0.97 8.63
C GLU A 92 -14.89 -0.84 7.48
N LYS A 93 -15.99 -0.11 7.67
CA LYS A 93 -16.96 0.15 6.59
C LYS A 93 -16.35 0.96 5.45
N ILE A 94 -15.59 2.01 5.76
CA ILE A 94 -14.87 2.80 4.74
C ILE A 94 -13.88 1.91 3.99
N ASN A 95 -13.08 1.13 4.71
CA ASN A 95 -12.13 0.20 4.10
C ASN A 95 -12.83 -0.81 3.21
N SER A 96 -13.96 -1.37 3.62
CA SER A 96 -14.75 -2.30 2.80
C SER A 96 -15.21 -1.66 1.50
N ILE A 97 -15.77 -0.44 1.55
CA ILE A 97 -16.24 0.28 0.35
C ILE A 97 -15.08 0.51 -0.64
N LEU A 98 -13.93 0.95 -0.13
CA LEU A 98 -12.77 1.22 -0.96
C LEU A 98 -12.13 -0.05 -1.52
N LEU A 99 -12.08 -1.12 -0.73
CA LEU A 99 -11.58 -2.41 -1.19
C LEU A 99 -12.50 -3.02 -2.25
N ASP A 100 -13.82 -2.98 -2.07
CA ASP A 100 -14.78 -3.47 -3.06
C ASP A 100 -14.58 -2.77 -4.42
N ALA A 101 -14.47 -1.44 -4.43
CA ALA A 101 -14.19 -0.69 -5.65
C ALA A 101 -12.83 -1.07 -6.27
N ALA A 102 -11.81 -1.25 -5.43
CA ALA A 102 -10.46 -1.58 -5.87
C ALA A 102 -10.39 -3.02 -6.45
N GLU A 103 -11.08 -3.99 -5.85
CA GLU A 103 -11.16 -5.37 -6.34
C GLU A 103 -11.84 -5.44 -7.70
N ASN A 104 -12.91 -4.68 -7.91
CA ASN A 104 -13.62 -4.65 -9.20
C ASN A 104 -12.77 -4.03 -10.31
N VAL A 105 -12.05 -2.94 -10.00
CA VAL A 105 -11.36 -2.14 -11.02
C VAL A 105 -9.94 -2.63 -11.29
N LEU A 106 -9.19 -2.94 -10.23
CA LEU A 106 -7.79 -3.37 -10.32
C LEU A 106 -7.66 -4.90 -10.38
N GLY A 107 -8.66 -5.63 -9.92
CA GLY A 107 -8.61 -7.08 -9.78
C GLY A 107 -7.81 -7.53 -8.56
N THR A 108 -7.95 -8.81 -8.23
CA THR A 108 -7.24 -9.44 -7.11
C THR A 108 -6.19 -10.44 -7.61
N TYR A 109 -5.14 -10.63 -6.83
CA TYR A 109 -4.25 -11.77 -6.96
C TYR A 109 -4.19 -12.53 -5.64
N ASN A 110 -4.05 -13.85 -5.75
CA ASN A 110 -3.75 -14.67 -4.57
C ASN A 110 -2.34 -14.32 -4.13
N ALA A 111 -2.21 -13.64 -3.00
CA ALA A 111 -0.92 -13.56 -2.35
C ALA A 111 -0.64 -14.97 -1.86
N SER A 112 0.11 -15.75 -2.64
CA SER A 112 0.65 -16.99 -2.10
C SER A 112 1.36 -16.57 -0.82
N GLN A 113 0.86 -17.05 0.33
CA GLN A 113 1.60 -17.09 1.58
C GLN A 113 2.97 -17.55 1.18
N GLY A 114 3.92 -16.62 1.19
CA GLY A 114 5.17 -16.84 0.54
C GLY A 114 5.74 -18.09 1.16
N ASN A 115 5.86 -19.15 0.36
CA ASN A 115 7.06 -19.93 0.38
C ASN A 115 8.20 -18.94 0.10
N ARG A 116 8.56 -18.19 1.15
CA ARG A 116 9.83 -17.51 1.36
C ARG A 116 10.91 -18.56 1.61
N THR A 117 10.70 -19.81 1.23
CA THR A 117 11.70 -20.48 0.41
C THR A 117 11.87 -19.67 -0.87
N GLY A 118 12.50 -18.50 -0.73
CA GLY A 118 13.30 -17.97 -1.80
C GLY A 118 14.04 -19.18 -2.31
N LYS A 119 13.82 -19.51 -3.59
CA LYS A 119 14.77 -20.29 -4.34
C LYS A 119 16.09 -19.49 -4.25
N LYS A 120 16.79 -19.60 -3.12
CA LYS A 120 18.17 -20.05 -3.09
C LYS A 120 18.15 -21.44 -3.72
N GLY A 121 17.70 -21.53 -4.99
CA GLY A 121 18.13 -22.61 -5.84
C GLY A 121 19.63 -22.57 -5.65
N LYS A 122 20.16 -23.67 -5.09
CA LYS A 122 21.56 -23.82 -4.74
C LYS A 122 22.31 -22.97 -5.73
N LYS A 123 22.91 -21.86 -5.29
CA LYS A 123 23.87 -21.16 -6.12
C LYS A 123 24.96 -22.22 -6.23
N GLY A 124 24.79 -23.15 -7.17
CA GLY A 124 25.85 -24.03 -7.62
C GLY A 124 26.95 -23.05 -7.86
N ASN A 125 28.01 -23.19 -7.07
CA ASN A 125 29.12 -22.29 -7.05
C ASN A 125 29.57 -22.21 -8.50
N LYS A 126 29.13 -21.17 -9.21
CA LYS A 126 29.40 -20.99 -10.63
C LYS A 126 30.71 -20.23 -10.57
N PRO A 127 31.87 -20.88 -10.74
CA PRO A 127 33.15 -20.20 -10.56
C PRO A 127 33.30 -19.02 -11.54
N TRP A 128 32.57 -19.04 -12.65
CA TRP A 128 32.49 -17.97 -13.63
C TRP A 128 31.50 -16.84 -13.30
N PHE A 129 30.68 -16.96 -12.23
CA PHE A 129 29.68 -15.95 -11.86
C PHE A 129 30.01 -15.34 -10.49
N ASP A 130 31.05 -14.51 -10.50
CA ASP A 130 31.56 -13.85 -9.32
C ASP A 130 30.74 -12.62 -8.90
N LYS A 131 31.19 -11.94 -7.84
CA LYS A 131 30.57 -10.71 -7.33
C LYS A 131 30.56 -9.59 -8.39
N GLN A 132 31.59 -9.51 -9.22
CA GLN A 132 31.65 -8.51 -10.30
C GLN A 132 30.58 -8.77 -11.36
N CYS A 133 30.40 -10.03 -11.79
CA CYS A 133 29.33 -10.45 -12.70
C CYS A 133 27.95 -10.12 -12.12
N TRP A 134 27.74 -10.37 -10.83
CA TRP A 134 26.48 -10.04 -10.17
C TRP A 134 26.22 -8.52 -10.17
N ASN A 135 27.22 -7.71 -9.82
CA ASN A 135 27.12 -6.25 -9.81
C ASN A 135 26.79 -5.71 -11.22
N LYS A 136 27.54 -6.12 -12.24
CA LYS A 136 27.29 -5.73 -13.63
C LYS A 136 25.89 -6.13 -14.09
N ARG A 137 25.43 -7.34 -13.73
CA ARG A 137 24.07 -7.80 -14.04
C ARG A 137 22.99 -6.95 -13.36
N LYS A 138 23.22 -6.52 -12.11
CA LYS A 138 22.30 -5.63 -11.39
C LYS A 138 22.19 -4.27 -12.08
N ILE A 139 23.33 -3.68 -12.45
CA ILE A 139 23.40 -2.40 -13.18
C ILE A 139 22.67 -2.51 -14.52
N TYR A 140 22.98 -3.53 -15.32
CA TYR A 140 22.33 -3.77 -16.62
C TYR A 140 20.80 -3.89 -16.48
N ARG A 141 20.33 -4.68 -15.50
CA ARG A 141 18.88 -4.84 -15.26
C ARG A 141 18.21 -3.54 -14.86
N GLY A 142 18.88 -2.71 -14.06
CA GLY A 142 18.41 -1.36 -13.71
C GLY A 142 18.28 -0.48 -14.95
N ALA A 143 19.36 -0.38 -15.73
CA ALA A 143 19.38 0.40 -16.98
C ALA A 143 18.33 -0.08 -17.99
N LYS A 144 18.17 -1.39 -18.16
CA LYS A 144 17.15 -1.98 -19.04
C LYS A 144 15.73 -1.62 -18.59
N ARG A 145 15.46 -1.64 -17.28
CA ARG A 145 14.16 -1.26 -16.73
C ARG A 145 13.87 0.21 -16.99
N ASN A 146 14.83 1.10 -16.72
CA ASN A 146 14.70 2.53 -16.99
C ASN A 146 14.49 2.79 -18.49
N TYR A 147 15.28 2.15 -19.35
CA TYR A 147 15.11 2.26 -20.80
C TYR A 147 13.70 1.84 -21.26
N ASN A 148 13.20 0.70 -20.76
CA ASN A 148 11.86 0.24 -21.11
C ASN A 148 10.76 1.18 -20.61
N SER A 149 10.89 1.71 -19.39
CA SER A 149 9.95 2.68 -18.81
C SER A 149 9.87 3.96 -19.67
N ASN A 150 11.04 4.51 -20.02
CA ASN A 150 11.11 5.71 -20.85
C ASN A 150 10.63 5.45 -22.28
N ARG A 151 10.87 4.24 -22.82
CA ARG A 151 10.39 3.86 -24.16
C ARG A 151 8.87 3.72 -24.21
N SER A 152 8.23 3.22 -23.15
CA SER A 152 6.75 3.19 -23.08
C SER A 152 6.15 4.59 -23.02
N GLU A 153 6.81 5.57 -22.38
CA GLU A 153 6.36 6.96 -22.36
C GLU A 153 6.54 7.66 -23.72
N VAL A 154 7.67 7.44 -24.40
CA VAL A 154 7.94 8.04 -25.72
C VAL A 154 6.99 7.51 -26.80
N LYS A 155 6.51 6.27 -26.69
CA LYS A 155 5.52 5.70 -27.63
C LYS A 155 4.09 6.20 -27.42
N ARG A 156 3.78 6.84 -26.28
CA ARG A 156 2.45 7.41 -25.98
C ARG A 156 2.28 8.86 -26.44
N LYS A 157 3.34 9.49 -26.98
CA LYS A 157 3.34 10.87 -27.48
C LYS A 157 3.29 10.99 -29.02
N LYS A 158 2.64 10.05 -29.70
CA LYS A 158 2.35 10.17 -31.14
C LYS A 158 0.89 9.94 -31.42
#